data_AF-A0A1V5SBV5-F1
#
_entry.id   AF-A0A1V5SBV5-F1
#
_cell.length_a   1.000
_cell.length_b   1.000
_cell.length_c   1.000
_cell.angle_alpha   90.00
_cell.angle_beta   90.00
_cell.angle_gamma   90.00
#
_symmetry.space_group_name_H-M   'P 1'
#
loop_
_entity.id
_entity.type
_entity.pdbx_description
1 polymer ?
#
loop_
_entity_poly.entity_id
_entity_poly.type
_entity_poly.pdbx_seq_one_letter_code
_entity_poly.pdbx_strand_id
1 'polypeptide(L)'
;MNMKNKWIALVLSFFVPGMGQIYLGDRTKGLTLLCVSAGLAYALVTSRSLLNLIFLAPICLFVMVPSAVDAYQVAVGKPRKFTGDSVPYVVFMLLVVGPFAVPLLWQSSKFSRFMKVAWTILVILIAIAIILFLRDVASVMDSLLGQDSPAFSF
;
A
#
# COMPACT_ATOMS: atom_id res chain seq x y z
N MET A 1 30.73 5.21 -1.02
CA MET A 1 29.42 4.84 -1.60
C MET A 1 29.62 3.66 -2.53
N ASN A 2 29.02 2.51 -2.24
CA ASN A 2 29.12 1.34 -3.12
C ASN A 2 28.53 1.69 -4.50
N MET A 3 29.27 1.38 -5.57
CA MET A 3 28.87 1.59 -6.97
C MET A 3 27.73 0.62 -7.35
N LYS A 4 26.56 0.81 -6.76
CA LYS A 4 25.36 0.03 -7.07
C LYS A 4 24.76 0.53 -8.38
N ASN A 5 24.42 -0.39 -9.27
CA ASN A 5 23.96 -0.06 -10.61
C ASN A 5 22.58 0.62 -10.56
N LYS A 6 22.52 1.84 -11.10
CA LYS A 6 21.32 2.70 -11.09
C LYS A 6 20.14 2.08 -11.84
N TRP A 7 20.44 1.40 -12.94
CA TRP A 7 19.47 0.65 -13.74
C TRP A 7 18.90 -0.54 -12.99
N ILE A 8 19.73 -1.27 -12.23
CA ILE A 8 19.27 -2.40 -11.41
C ILE A 8 18.32 -1.91 -10.32
N ALA A 9 18.65 -0.81 -9.64
CA ALA A 9 17.77 -0.23 -8.62
C ALA A 9 16.42 0.25 -9.21
N LEU A 10 16.44 0.85 -10.40
CA LEU A 10 15.23 1.29 -11.09
C LEU A 10 14.34 0.11 -11.50
N VAL A 11 14.91 -0.91 -12.15
CA VAL A 11 14.15 -2.09 -12.58
C VAL A 11 13.59 -2.85 -11.37
N LEU A 12 14.37 -2.99 -10.29
CA LEU A 12 13.90 -3.62 -9.06
C LEU A 12 12.70 -2.88 -8.46
N SER A 13 12.77 -1.56 -8.32
CA SER A 13 11.66 -0.76 -7.80
C SER A 13 10.45 -0.70 -8.72
N PHE A 14 10.65 -0.84 -10.04
CA PHE A 14 9.55 -0.87 -11.01
C PHE A 14 8.74 -2.17 -10.93
N PHE A 15 9.42 -3.32 -10.78
CA PHE A 15 8.73 -4.60 -10.62
C PHE A 15 8.11 -4.78 -9.24
N VAL A 16 8.86 -4.42 -8.20
CA VAL A 16 8.43 -4.57 -6.81
C VAL A 16 8.79 -3.29 -6.06
N PRO A 17 7.83 -2.37 -5.85
CA PRO A 17 8.06 -1.14 -5.11
C PRO A 17 8.73 -1.43 -3.76
N GLY A 18 9.87 -0.78 -3.51
CA GLY A 18 10.67 -0.98 -2.30
C GLY A 18 11.93 -1.84 -2.48
N MET A 19 11.96 -2.78 -3.43
CA MET A 19 13.16 -3.62 -3.67
C MET A 19 14.39 -2.80 -4.09
N GLY A 20 14.22 -1.78 -4.93
CA GLY A 20 15.33 -0.91 -5.34
C GLY A 20 15.89 -0.08 -4.19
N GLN A 21 15.05 0.32 -3.23
CA GLN A 21 15.48 1.04 -2.03
C GLN A 21 16.24 0.13 -1.05
N ILE A 22 15.79 -1.12 -0.87
CA ILE A 22 16.52 -2.14 -0.08
C ILE A 22 17.87 -2.40 -0.74
N TYR A 23 17.90 -2.55 -2.07
CA TYR A 23 19.15 -2.74 -2.81
C TYR A 23 20.10 -1.57 -2.59
N LEU A 24 19.62 -0.33 -2.54
CA LEU A 24 20.45 0.85 -2.27
C LEU A 24 20.88 0.99 -0.79
N GLY A 25 20.30 0.20 0.11
CA GLY A 25 20.62 0.17 1.55
C GLY A 25 19.61 0.91 2.44
N ASP A 26 18.56 1.51 1.86
CA ASP A 26 17.50 2.19 2.60
C ASP A 26 16.40 1.17 2.99
N ARG A 27 16.70 0.38 4.03
CA ARG A 27 15.85 -0.71 4.49
C ARG A 27 14.49 -0.24 5.03
N THR A 28 14.46 0.88 5.73
CA THR A 28 13.22 1.40 6.32
C THR A 28 12.22 1.77 5.23
N LYS A 29 12.64 2.57 4.24
CA LYS A 29 11.75 2.94 3.13
C LYS A 29 11.39 1.75 2.25
N GLY A 30 12.38 0.91 1.97
CA GLY A 30 12.17 -0.29 1.19
C GLY A 30 11.12 -1.21 1.79
N LEU A 31 11.13 -1.41 3.11
CA LEU A 31 10.14 -2.22 3.81
C LEU A 31 8.75 -1.56 3.81
N THR A 32 8.66 -0.25 3.98
CA THR A 32 7.38 0.47 3.93
C THR A 32 6.73 0.40 2.55
N LEU A 33 7.51 0.60 1.48
CA LEU A 33 7.01 0.42 0.12
C LEU A 33 6.64 -1.03 -0.17
N LEU A 34 7.37 -2.00 0.39
CA LEU A 34 6.98 -3.41 0.30
C LEU A 34 5.63 -3.67 0.98
N CYS A 35 5.38 -3.14 2.18
CA CYS A 35 4.08 -3.27 2.84
C CYS A 35 2.93 -2.69 2.00
N VAL A 36 3.12 -1.51 1.42
CA VAL A 36 2.13 -0.88 0.53
C VAL A 36 1.92 -1.73 -0.73
N SER A 37 3.00 -2.23 -1.33
CA SER A 37 2.94 -3.09 -2.51
C SER A 37 2.24 -4.42 -2.23
N ALA A 38 2.43 -4.99 -1.03
CA ALA A 38 1.78 -6.22 -0.61
C ALA A 38 0.27 -6.04 -0.43
N GLY A 39 -0.16 -4.92 0.16
CA GLY A 39 -1.58 -4.57 0.27
C GLY A 39 -2.24 -4.40 -1.10
N LEU A 40 -1.53 -3.75 -2.03
CA LEU A 40 -2.01 -3.57 -3.40
C LEU A 40 -2.05 -4.88 -4.20
N ALA A 41 -1.02 -5.73 -4.05
CA ALA A 41 -1.00 -7.07 -4.63
C ALA A 41 -2.14 -7.93 -4.08
N TYR A 42 -2.40 -7.88 -2.78
CA TYR A 42 -3.54 -8.57 -2.16
C TYR A 42 -4.88 -8.10 -2.75
N ALA A 43 -5.05 -6.78 -2.95
CA ALA A 43 -6.26 -6.23 -3.58
C ALA A 43 -6.42 -6.71 -5.03
N LEU A 44 -5.33 -6.81 -5.80
CA LEU A 44 -5.34 -7.36 -7.17
C LEU A 44 -5.68 -8.86 -7.21
N VAL A 45 -5.16 -9.65 -6.27
CA VAL A 45 -5.37 -11.09 -6.22
C VAL A 45 -6.79 -11.44 -5.79
N THR A 46 -7.30 -10.75 -4.77
CA THR A 46 -8.65 -10.96 -4.21
C THR A 46 -9.73 -10.56 -5.21
N SER A 47 -9.51 -9.49 -5.97
CA SER A 47 -10.50 -8.97 -6.90
C SER A 47 -10.11 -9.26 -8.36
N ARG A 48 -10.62 -10.39 -8.89
CA ARG A 48 -10.40 -10.82 -10.28
C ARG A 48 -11.24 -10.05 -11.32
N SER A 49 -12.10 -9.13 -10.89
CA SER A 49 -12.98 -8.38 -11.80
C SER A 49 -12.19 -7.39 -12.66
N LEU A 50 -12.48 -7.38 -13.97
CA LEU A 50 -11.80 -6.53 -14.96
C LEU A 50 -12.01 -5.04 -14.67
N LEU A 51 -13.18 -4.66 -14.13
CA LEU A 51 -13.45 -3.30 -13.68
C LEU A 51 -12.52 -2.90 -12.54
N ASN A 52 -12.35 -3.77 -11.54
CA ASN A 52 -11.46 -3.51 -10.42
C ASN A 52 -10.00 -3.36 -10.87
N LEU A 53 -9.56 -4.14 -11.86
CA LEU A 53 -8.23 -3.99 -12.46
C LEU A 53 -8.04 -2.63 -13.14
N ILE A 54 -9.05 -2.13 -13.86
CA ILE A 54 -8.99 -0.81 -14.52
C ILE A 54 -8.88 0.31 -13.47
N PHE A 55 -9.55 0.18 -12.32
CA PHE A 55 -9.45 1.15 -11.22
C PHE A 55 -8.14 1.04 -10.42
N LEU A 56 -7.61 -0.18 -10.21
CA LEU A 56 -6.35 -0.38 -9.47
C LEU A 56 -5.11 -0.09 -10.31
N ALA A 57 -5.13 -0.34 -11.63
CA ALA A 57 -3.99 -0.10 -12.52
C ALA A 57 -3.38 1.31 -12.40
N PRO A 58 -4.15 2.42 -12.43
CA PRO A 58 -3.59 3.75 -12.25
C PRO A 58 -3.03 3.96 -10.84
N ILE A 59 -3.62 3.34 -9.80
CA ILE A 59 -3.12 3.39 -8.42
C ILE A 59 -1.76 2.68 -8.33
N CYS A 60 -1.63 1.50 -8.95
CA CYS A 60 -0.36 0.76 -9.06
C CYS A 60 0.72 1.60 -9.72
N LEU A 61 0.41 2.24 -10.86
CA LEU A 61 1.36 3.12 -11.54
C LEU A 61 1.73 4.34 -10.67
N PHE A 62 0.76 4.89 -9.95
CA PHE A 62 0.98 6.01 -9.03
C PHE A 62 1.89 5.65 -7.85
N VAL A 63 2.01 4.36 -7.48
CA VAL A 63 3.00 3.88 -6.49
C VAL A 63 4.34 3.52 -7.14
N MET A 64 4.31 2.79 -8.27
CA MET A 64 5.51 2.27 -8.94
C MET A 64 6.37 3.38 -9.54
N VAL A 65 5.76 4.36 -10.23
CA VAL A 65 6.51 5.42 -10.93
C VAL A 65 7.30 6.28 -9.94
N PRO A 66 6.71 6.83 -8.86
CA PRO A 66 7.46 7.61 -7.88
C PRO A 66 8.51 6.77 -7.14
N SER A 67 8.22 5.49 -6.85
CA SER A 67 9.19 4.58 -6.21
C SER A 67 10.42 4.31 -7.10
N ALA A 68 10.20 4.06 -8.39
CA ALA A 68 11.28 3.82 -9.36
C ALA A 68 12.12 5.08 -9.57
N VAL A 69 11.48 6.24 -9.66
CA VAL A 69 12.16 7.55 -9.79
C VAL A 69 12.97 7.87 -8.53
N ASP A 70 12.45 7.61 -7.34
CA ASP A 70 13.20 7.81 -6.08
C ASP A 70 14.43 6.89 -6.01
N ALA A 71 14.27 5.60 -6.29
CA ALA A 71 15.39 4.66 -6.33
C ALA A 71 16.47 5.09 -7.32
N TYR A 72 16.09 5.57 -8.51
CA TYR A 72 17.03 6.11 -9.47
C TYR A 72 17.75 7.38 -8.98
N GLN A 73 17.03 8.35 -8.42
CA GLN A 73 17.62 9.58 -7.89
C GLN A 73 18.64 9.31 -6.79
N VAL A 74 18.30 8.39 -5.88
CA VAL A 74 19.20 7.94 -4.81
C VAL A 74 20.44 7.24 -5.38
N ALA A 75 20.28 6.39 -6.41
CA ALA A 75 21.40 5.75 -7.07
C ALA A 75 22.30 6.73 -7.84
N VAL A 76 21.74 7.84 -8.34
CA VAL A 76 22.49 8.92 -9.03
C VAL A 76 23.21 9.84 -8.01
N GLY A 77 22.81 9.83 -6.74
CA GLY A 77 23.33 10.76 -5.72
C GLY A 77 22.71 12.15 -5.79
N LYS A 78 21.55 12.31 -6.46
CA LYS A 78 20.80 13.56 -6.46
C LYS A 78 19.98 13.70 -5.17
N PRO A 79 19.76 14.93 -4.66
CA PRO A 79 18.87 15.14 -3.53
C PRO A 79 17.46 14.64 -3.86
N ARG A 80 16.82 13.96 -2.91
CA ARG A 80 15.51 13.34 -3.09
C ARG A 80 14.46 14.40 -3.33
N LYS A 81 13.76 14.32 -4.46
CA LYS A 81 12.61 15.19 -4.75
C LYS A 81 11.30 14.62 -4.20
N PHE A 82 11.21 13.30 -4.02
CA PHE A 82 10.01 12.60 -3.59
C PHE A 82 10.31 11.66 -2.42
N THR A 83 10.06 12.11 -1.19
CA THR A 83 10.42 11.36 0.02
C THR A 83 9.34 10.36 0.45
N GLY A 84 8.13 10.41 -0.14
CA GLY A 84 6.94 9.72 0.34
C GLY A 84 6.23 10.44 1.51
N ASP A 85 6.74 11.61 1.89
CA ASP A 85 6.33 12.32 3.12
C ASP A 85 5.24 13.38 2.88
N SER A 86 4.82 13.58 1.63
CA SER A 86 3.77 14.56 1.33
C SER A 86 2.48 14.12 2.00
N VAL A 87 1.99 14.96 2.93
CA VAL A 87 0.71 14.77 3.65
C VAL A 87 -0.43 14.29 2.73
N PRO A 88 -0.69 14.91 1.57
CA PRO A 88 -1.76 14.44 0.68
C PRO A 88 -1.50 13.04 0.10
N TYR A 89 -0.24 12.69 -0.19
CA TYR A 89 0.10 11.35 -0.68
C TYR A 89 -0.13 10.29 0.39
N VAL A 90 0.30 10.56 1.63
CA VAL A 90 0.12 9.65 2.76
C VAL A 90 -1.36 9.43 3.05
N VAL A 91 -2.16 10.50 3.12
CA VAL A 91 -3.62 10.42 3.37
C VAL A 91 -4.32 9.67 2.23
N PHE A 92 -3.99 9.98 0.98
CA PHE A 92 -4.54 9.27 -0.18
C PHE A 92 -4.22 7.78 -0.12
N MET A 93 -2.96 7.42 0.14
CA MET A 93 -2.55 6.02 0.29
C MET A 93 -3.26 5.33 1.46
N LEU A 94 -3.47 6.04 2.57
CA LEU A 94 -4.19 5.52 3.73
C LEU A 94 -5.65 5.19 3.41
N LEU A 95 -6.30 6.01 2.57
CA LEU A 95 -7.69 5.79 2.17
C LEU A 95 -7.82 4.67 1.12
N VAL A 96 -6.86 4.59 0.19
CA VAL A 96 -6.93 3.66 -0.94
C VAL A 96 -6.39 2.27 -0.59
N VAL A 97 -5.25 2.22 0.08
CA VAL A 97 -4.55 0.98 0.43
C VAL A 97 -4.92 0.51 1.84
N GLY A 98 -5.58 1.38 2.62
CA GLY A 98 -6.10 1.04 3.94
C GLY A 98 -4.99 0.82 4.98
N PRO A 99 -5.12 -0.21 5.84
CA PRO A 99 -4.17 -0.44 6.94
C PRO A 99 -2.75 -0.75 6.46
N PHE A 100 -2.57 -1.21 5.21
CA PHE A 100 -1.26 -1.48 4.64
C PHE A 100 -0.43 -0.22 4.34
N ALA A 101 -1.05 0.96 4.34
CA ALA A 101 -0.36 2.25 4.24
C ALA A 101 0.02 2.87 5.62
N VAL A 102 -0.32 2.22 6.73
CA VAL A 102 0.08 2.67 8.09
C VAL A 102 1.61 2.82 8.25
N PRO A 103 2.45 1.90 7.73
CA PRO A 103 3.90 2.07 7.79
C PRO A 103 4.39 3.37 7.11
N LEU A 104 3.67 3.85 6.08
CA LEU A 104 3.98 5.10 5.37
C LEU A 104 3.68 6.32 6.25
N LEU A 105 2.56 6.30 6.97
CA LEU A 105 2.20 7.34 7.93
C LEU A 105 3.24 7.49 9.04
N TRP A 106 3.75 6.36 9.54
CA TRP A 106 4.74 6.37 10.62
C TRP A 106 6.11 6.92 10.19
N GLN A 107 6.45 6.81 8.91
CA GLN A 107 7.68 7.38 8.35
C GLN A 107 7.62 8.89 8.15
N SER A 108 6.44 9.46 7.92
CA SER A 108 6.33 10.89 7.69
C SER A 108 6.68 11.70 8.95
N SER A 109 7.61 12.64 8.82
CA SER A 109 8.01 13.58 9.88
C SER A 109 6.99 14.72 10.08
N LYS A 110 6.04 14.87 9.15
CA LYS A 110 5.02 15.94 9.16
C LYS A 110 3.88 15.69 10.14
N PHE A 111 3.69 14.45 10.59
CA PHE A 111 2.63 14.09 11.52
C PHE A 111 3.15 14.00 12.96
N SER A 112 2.44 14.65 13.89
CA SER A 112 2.67 14.48 15.33
C SER A 112 2.44 13.03 15.76
N ARG A 113 3.12 12.57 16.81
CA ARG A 113 2.95 11.20 17.37
C ARG A 113 1.49 10.89 17.68
N PHE A 114 0.75 11.86 18.23
CA PHE A 114 -0.67 11.71 18.51
C PHE A 114 -1.49 11.52 17.24
N MET A 115 -1.20 12.33 16.21
CA MET A 115 -1.89 12.26 14.91
C MET A 115 -1.64 10.91 14.23
N LYS A 116 -0.41 10.36 14.32
CA LYS A 116 -0.08 9.04 13.81
C LYS A 116 -0.94 7.95 14.45
N VAL A 117 -1.02 7.95 15.79
CA VAL A 117 -1.82 6.98 16.54
C VAL A 117 -3.31 7.13 16.23
N ALA A 118 -3.83 8.36 16.21
CA ALA A 118 -5.22 8.64 15.89
C ALA A 118 -5.63 8.10 14.51
N TRP A 119 -4.82 8.37 13.48
CA TRP A 119 -5.07 7.85 12.13
C TRP A 119 -4.98 6.33 12.06
N THR A 120 -4.04 5.69 12.77
CA THR A 120 -3.98 4.22 12.79
C THR A 120 -5.21 3.60 13.43
N ILE A 121 -5.68 4.15 14.55
CA ILE A 121 -6.88 3.66 15.24
C ILE A 121 -8.08 3.83 14.32
N LEU A 122 -8.23 5.00 13.69
CA LEU A 122 -9.33 5.30 12.78
C LEU A 122 -9.37 4.32 11.59
N VAL A 123 -8.24 4.06 10.93
CA VAL A 123 -8.18 3.12 9.80
C VAL A 123 -8.51 1.70 10.22
N ILE A 124 -8.00 1.26 11.37
CA ILE A 124 -8.28 -0.08 11.90
C ILE A 124 -9.77 -0.22 12.24
N LEU A 125 -10.36 0.79 12.88
CA LEU A 125 -11.80 0.80 13.19
C LEU A 125 -12.66 0.76 11.94
N ILE A 126 -12.31 1.55 10.91
CA ILE A 126 -13.01 1.52 9.62
C ILE A 126 -12.88 0.14 8.97
N ALA A 127 -11.68 -0.45 8.95
CA ALA A 127 -11.47 -1.78 8.38
C ALA A 127 -12.32 -2.84 9.10
N ILE A 128 -12.36 -2.82 10.43
CA ILE A 128 -13.19 -3.73 11.23
C ILE A 128 -14.68 -3.49 10.92
N ALA A 129 -15.13 -2.23 10.89
CA ALA A 129 -16.52 -1.90 10.60
C ALA A 129 -16.95 -2.39 9.21
N ILE A 130 -16.08 -2.25 8.19
CA ILE A 130 -16.32 -2.78 6.84
C ILE A 130 -16.43 -4.30 6.87
N ILE A 131 -15.53 -5.00 7.56
CA ILE A 131 -15.57 -6.47 7.66
C ILE A 131 -16.87 -6.94 8.32
N LEU A 132 -17.29 -6.29 9.41
CA LEU A 132 -18.55 -6.61 10.09
C LEU A 132 -19.76 -6.31 9.19
N PHE A 133 -19.77 -5.16 8.52
CA PHE A 133 -20.85 -4.80 7.59
C PHE A 133 -20.97 -5.79 6.42
N LEU A 134 -19.84 -6.20 5.84
CA LEU A 134 -19.83 -7.20 4.77
C LEU A 134 -20.37 -8.55 5.26
N ARG A 135 -20.09 -8.93 6.50
CA ARG A 135 -20.65 -10.15 7.12
C ARG A 135 -22.17 -10.04 7.27
N ASP A 136 -22.67 -8.90 7.73
CA ASP A 136 -24.11 -8.69 7.88
C ASP A 136 -24.81 -8.73 6.51
N VAL A 137 -24.26 -8.05 5.50
CA VAL A 137 -24.80 -8.07 4.13
C VAL A 137 -24.78 -9.49 3.55
N ALA A 138 -23.70 -10.23 3.74
CA ALA A 138 -23.62 -11.62 3.31
C ALA A 138 -24.73 -12.46 3.97
N SER A 139 -24.93 -12.33 5.29
CA SER A 139 -25.99 -13.06 6.00
C SER A 139 -27.41 -12.71 5.50
N VAL A 140 -27.64 -11.44 5.15
CA VAL A 140 -28.92 -10.99 4.59
C VAL A 140 -29.11 -11.55 3.18
N MET A 141 -28.06 -11.57 2.37
CA MET A 141 -28.11 -12.20 1.04
C MET A 141 -28.39 -13.71 1.13
N ASP A 142 -27.77 -14.42 2.06
CA ASP A 142 -27.97 -15.87 2.26
C ASP A 142 -29.42 -16.18 2.64
N SER A 143 -30.01 -15.37 3.52
CA SER A 143 -31.42 -15.51 3.91
C SER A 143 -32.42 -15.16 2.78
N LEU A 144 -32.07 -14.21 1.90
CA LEU A 144 -32.89 -13.84 0.75
C LEU A 144 -32.81 -14.85 -0.41
N LEU A 145 -31.67 -15.52 -0.57
CA LEU A 145 -31.45 -16.52 -1.61
C LEU A 145 -31.95 -17.93 -1.23
N GLY A 146 -32.46 -18.11 0.00
CA GLY A 146 -32.99 -19.39 0.48
C GLY A 146 -31.94 -20.51 0.50
N GLN A 147 -30.65 -20.14 0.53
CA GLN A 147 -29.55 -21.09 0.46
C GLN A 147 -29.12 -21.42 1.89
N ASP A 148 -29.85 -22.32 2.54
CA ASP A 148 -29.41 -23.02 3.75
C ASP A 148 -28.25 -23.96 3.37
N SER A 149 -27.07 -23.40 3.08
CA SER A 149 -25.85 -24.17 2.89
C SER A 149 -24.89 -23.89 4.04
N PRO A 150 -24.41 -24.92 4.75
CA PRO A 150 -23.57 -24.75 5.93
C PRO A 150 -22.22 -24.17 5.49
N ALA A 151 -22.04 -22.88 5.74
CA ALA A 151 -20.79 -22.19 5.41
C ALA A 151 -19.66 -22.70 6.31
N PHE A 152 -18.75 -23.44 5.69
CA PHE A 152 -17.32 -23.60 6.02
C PHE A 152 -16.88 -23.14 7.42
N SER A 153 -16.67 -24.13 8.30
CA SER A 153 -15.83 -24.02 9.48
C SER A 153 -14.34 -24.10 9.08
N PHE A 154 -13.66 -22.97 8.94
CA PHE A 154 -12.20 -22.86 9.14
C PHE A 154 -11.84 -21.44 9.56
#